data_AF-A0A7S3R9T5-F1
#
_entry.id   AF-A0A7S3R9T5-F1
#
_cell.length_a   1.000
_cell.length_b   1.000
_cell.length_c   1.000
_cell.angle_alpha   90.00
_cell.angle_beta   90.00
_cell.angle_gamma   90.00
#
_symmetry.space_group_name_H-M   'P 1'
#
loop_
_entity.id
_entity.type
_entity.pdbx_description
1 polymer ?
#
loop_
_entity_poly.entity_id
_entity_poly.type
_entity_poly.pdbx_seq_one_letter_code
_entity_poly.pdbx_strand_id
1 'polypeptide(L)'
;MNPTHSFQVEGPGPKKGGGAVPFAPGSGLLTFNGGEGQEATALIHPNTTVTRYQGKDWRKIGIGVTIGVFLAILIAVAVAFHSEHPEHGILGPSGQENSDQEGGSQTLPEPVLNKDYLGHPRALSTQWGGGMVAADHWICSATGRDVLKEGGHAVDAAVATALCLGVLSPYSSGVGGGLMMVIKSGVNESFEVINAREPAPAAASRDMFKGMSAEASQDGGLAIAVPIELKGLELAWSRHGRLPWQRLVRPAAALARNGYKAYPQLVRVLSEPEILTRVKRFPSLAEIFLKPVPVKSSPTDAGSRNVSDPSSKDGPGTGSKDGVDAGSDASEQGPATDWRPPRFGEHCCKQTKLADTLDAIGQHGVQWLYGSAERLATLAQEIQAAGGIVTEADLVFAQPLVEDVLRVQAGSYLLHVPPPPSSAAVMTLAFRILATLGLPFSPSPPTPPSPSPSPSPNPP
;
A
#
# COMPACT_ATOMS: atom_id res chain seq x y z
N MET A 1 23.33 47.47 -16.83
CA MET A 1 22.81 47.50 -18.21
C MET A 1 22.32 46.12 -18.57
N ASN A 2 21.18 46.01 -19.23
CA ASN A 2 20.78 44.77 -19.91
C ASN A 2 21.71 44.58 -21.13
N PRO A 3 21.99 43.35 -21.57
CA PRO A 3 21.18 42.87 -22.68
C PRO A 3 20.57 41.49 -22.46
N THR A 4 19.31 41.40 -22.86
CA THR A 4 18.53 40.19 -23.10
C THR A 4 19.22 39.25 -24.09
N HIS A 5 19.44 38.00 -23.70
CA HIS A 5 19.44 36.89 -24.63
C HIS A 5 18.02 36.31 -24.71
N SER A 6 17.29 36.69 -25.76
CA SER A 6 16.05 36.01 -26.14
C SER A 6 16.38 34.63 -26.70
N PHE A 7 15.93 33.57 -26.05
CA PHE A 7 15.90 32.25 -26.68
C PHE A 7 14.78 32.24 -27.72
N GLN A 8 15.12 31.97 -28.99
CA GLN A 8 14.10 31.70 -29.99
C GLN A 8 13.52 30.30 -29.76
N VAL A 9 12.20 30.22 -29.66
CA VAL A 9 11.47 28.96 -29.74
C VAL A 9 11.35 28.61 -31.22
N GLU A 10 12.16 27.68 -31.71
CA GLU A 10 11.99 27.14 -33.05
C GLU A 10 10.77 26.21 -33.08
N GLY A 11 9.78 26.55 -33.90
CA GLY A 11 8.69 25.64 -34.23
C GLY A 11 9.18 24.51 -35.16
N PRO A 12 8.66 23.29 -35.05
CA PRO A 12 9.11 22.17 -35.88
C PRO A 12 8.80 22.43 -37.36
N GLY A 13 9.85 22.45 -38.20
CA GLY A 13 9.70 22.47 -39.65
C GLY A 13 8.98 21.22 -40.17
N PRO A 14 8.26 21.30 -41.31
CA PRO A 14 7.36 20.25 -41.75
C PRO A 14 8.10 18.98 -42.19
N LYS A 15 8.02 17.92 -41.37
CA LYS A 15 8.37 16.56 -41.81
C LYS A 15 7.26 16.02 -42.72
N LYS A 16 7.63 15.55 -43.91
CA LYS A 16 6.71 14.88 -44.84
C LYS A 16 6.28 13.52 -44.27
N GLY A 17 4.98 13.32 -44.09
CA GLY A 17 4.36 12.02 -43.83
C GLY A 17 4.36 11.58 -42.37
N GLY A 18 3.26 11.86 -41.67
CA GLY A 18 3.02 11.44 -40.29
C GLY A 18 2.21 12.50 -39.54
N GLY A 19 0.99 12.17 -39.13
CA GLY A 19 0.09 13.12 -38.45
C GLY A 19 0.63 13.54 -37.09
N ALA A 20 0.89 14.83 -36.90
CA ALA A 20 1.27 15.37 -35.60
C ALA A 20 0.02 15.59 -34.71
N VAL A 21 0.09 15.12 -33.47
CA VAL A 21 -0.85 15.53 -32.42
C VAL A 21 -0.51 16.98 -32.04
N PRO A 22 -1.47 17.93 -32.06
CA PRO A 22 -1.17 19.31 -31.73
C PRO A 22 -0.94 19.49 -30.23
N PHE A 23 0.23 20.00 -29.85
CA PHE A 23 0.49 20.48 -28.49
C PHE A 23 -0.30 21.78 -28.22
N ALA A 24 -0.50 22.11 -26.94
CA ALA A 24 -1.20 23.33 -26.55
C ALA A 24 -0.44 24.59 -27.04
N PRO A 25 -1.16 25.66 -27.46
CA PRO A 25 -0.52 26.91 -27.86
C PRO A 25 0.36 27.47 -26.74
N GLY A 26 1.65 27.69 -27.03
CA GLY A 26 2.63 28.22 -26.07
C GLY A 26 3.46 27.18 -25.32
N SER A 27 3.28 25.88 -25.56
CA SER A 27 4.22 24.85 -25.08
C SER A 27 5.59 24.96 -25.77
N GLY A 28 6.67 24.77 -25.01
CA GLY A 28 8.05 24.77 -25.53
C GLY A 28 8.80 23.48 -25.22
N LEU A 29 9.78 23.12 -26.05
CA LEU A 29 10.77 22.09 -25.74
C LEU A 29 11.97 22.75 -25.02
N LEU A 30 12.48 22.08 -23.99
CA LEU A 30 13.73 22.46 -23.35
C LEU A 30 14.69 21.26 -23.34
N THR A 31 15.79 21.39 -24.08
CA THR A 31 16.79 20.33 -24.26
C THR A 31 17.98 20.56 -23.35
N PHE A 32 18.29 19.57 -22.53
CA PHE A 32 19.47 19.52 -21.68
C PHE A 32 20.54 18.68 -22.37
N ASN A 33 21.65 19.31 -22.75
CA ASN A 33 22.87 18.58 -23.13
C ASN A 33 23.65 18.22 -21.87
N GLY A 34 23.56 16.96 -21.45
CA GLY A 34 24.54 16.36 -20.55
C GLY A 34 25.84 16.16 -21.31
N GLY A 35 26.97 16.60 -20.74
CA GLY A 35 28.28 16.23 -21.28
C GLY A 35 28.38 14.71 -21.41
N GLU A 36 29.05 14.22 -22.46
CA GLU A 36 28.99 12.83 -22.98
C GLU A 36 27.80 12.51 -23.91
N GLY A 37 27.16 13.52 -24.50
CA GLY A 37 26.29 13.34 -25.68
C GLY A 37 24.91 12.77 -25.38
N GLN A 38 24.45 12.88 -24.14
CA GLN A 38 23.07 12.59 -23.76
C GLN A 38 22.23 13.87 -23.84
N GLU A 39 21.35 13.95 -24.85
CA GLU A 39 20.26 14.93 -24.86
C GLU A 39 19.04 14.37 -24.12
N ALA A 40 18.60 15.11 -23.11
CA ALA A 40 17.30 14.90 -22.48
C ALA A 40 16.39 16.08 -22.84
N THR A 41 15.24 15.80 -23.44
CA THR A 41 14.29 16.83 -23.89
C THR A 41 13.03 16.77 -23.04
N ALA A 42 12.68 17.87 -22.38
CA ALA A 42 11.46 18.01 -21.59
C ALA A 42 10.46 18.94 -22.30
N LEU A 43 9.17 18.59 -22.22
CA LEU A 43 8.06 19.43 -22.66
C LEU A 43 7.66 20.36 -21.51
N ILE A 44 7.62 21.66 -21.75
CA ILE A 44 7.38 22.67 -20.72
C ILE A 44 6.08 23.44 -21.02
N HIS A 45 5.25 23.58 -19.98
CA HIS A 45 3.99 24.31 -20.02
C HIS A 45 4.24 25.84 -20.02
N PRO A 46 3.45 26.66 -20.72
CA PRO A 46 3.67 28.11 -20.85
C PRO A 46 3.80 28.92 -19.55
N ASN A 47 3.36 28.38 -18.40
CA ASN A 47 3.44 29.04 -17.09
C ASN A 47 4.59 28.54 -16.19
N THR A 48 5.48 27.67 -16.69
CA THR A 48 6.58 27.11 -15.89
C THR A 48 7.81 28.03 -15.89
N THR A 49 8.14 28.61 -14.73
CA THR A 49 9.36 29.42 -14.55
C THR A 49 10.58 28.53 -14.28
N VAL A 50 11.54 28.50 -15.20
CA VAL A 50 12.80 27.75 -15.04
C VAL A 50 13.91 28.67 -14.50
N THR A 51 14.27 28.54 -13.22
CA THR A 51 15.39 29.27 -12.60
C THR A 51 16.68 28.46 -12.64
N ARG A 52 17.70 28.98 -13.35
CA ARG A 52 19.04 28.36 -13.41
C ARG A 52 19.79 28.59 -12.10
N TYR A 53 19.89 27.56 -11.26
CA TYR A 53 20.63 27.64 -9.99
C TYR A 53 22.14 27.79 -10.24
N GLN A 54 22.71 28.95 -9.94
CA GLN A 54 24.16 29.18 -9.93
C GLN A 54 24.66 29.32 -8.49
N GLY A 55 25.10 28.22 -7.88
CA GLY A 55 25.59 28.23 -6.50
C GLY A 55 26.35 26.95 -6.07
N LYS A 56 27.67 27.11 -5.92
CA LYS A 56 28.66 26.27 -5.19
C LYS A 56 28.77 24.75 -5.47
N ASP A 57 30.03 24.35 -5.75
CA ASP A 57 30.64 23.01 -5.69
C ASP A 57 29.76 21.81 -5.30
N TRP A 58 29.12 21.19 -6.30
CA TRP A 58 28.51 19.85 -6.20
C TRP A 58 29.45 18.79 -5.58
N ARG A 59 30.76 18.93 -5.77
CA ARG A 59 31.79 18.04 -5.18
C ARG A 59 31.71 18.00 -3.66
N LYS A 60 31.39 19.10 -2.97
CA LYS A 60 31.35 19.15 -1.49
C LYS A 60 30.06 18.54 -0.94
N ILE A 61 28.93 18.74 -1.64
CA ILE A 61 27.64 18.13 -1.28
C ILE A 61 27.68 16.61 -1.52
N GLY A 62 28.19 16.18 -2.68
CA GLY A 62 28.37 14.77 -3.00
C GLY A 62 29.26 14.04 -1.98
N ILE A 63 30.42 14.60 -1.63
CA ILE A 63 31.31 14.03 -0.61
C ILE A 63 30.61 13.96 0.76
N GLY A 64 29.90 15.01 1.18
CA GLY A 64 29.18 15.03 2.46
C GLY A 64 28.08 13.96 2.55
N VAL A 65 27.27 13.80 1.51
CA VAL A 65 26.22 12.78 1.45
C VAL A 65 26.82 11.36 1.40
N THR A 66 27.85 11.13 0.60
CA THR A 66 28.52 9.83 0.52
C THR A 66 29.16 9.43 1.86
N ILE A 67 29.85 10.37 2.54
CA ILE A 67 30.42 10.13 3.87
C ILE A 67 29.32 9.83 4.91
N GLY A 68 28.21 10.58 4.89
CA GLY A 68 27.08 10.36 5.81
C GLY A 68 26.45 8.98 5.65
N VAL A 69 26.20 8.55 4.41
CA VAL A 69 25.68 7.21 4.11
C VAL A 69 26.69 6.12 4.51
N PHE A 70 27.98 6.31 4.25
CA PHE A 70 29.01 5.33 4.61
C PHE A 70 29.17 5.18 6.13
N LEU A 71 29.11 6.28 6.89
CA LEU A 71 29.09 6.27 8.35
C LEU A 71 27.85 5.56 8.91
N ALA A 72 26.66 5.81 8.36
CA ALA A 72 25.44 5.13 8.78
C ALA A 72 25.52 3.60 8.56
N ILE A 73 26.09 3.16 7.44
CA ILE A 73 26.33 1.73 7.16
C ILE A 73 27.36 1.14 8.13
N LEU A 74 28.47 1.83 8.40
CA LEU A 74 29.48 1.35 9.37
C LEU A 74 28.92 1.24 10.79
N ILE A 75 28.08 2.18 11.22
CA ILE A 75 27.39 2.12 12.52
C ILE A 75 26.44 0.91 12.57
N ALA A 76 25.65 0.69 11.52
CA ALA A 76 24.75 -0.47 11.44
C ALA A 76 25.51 -1.81 11.50
N VAL A 77 26.65 -1.92 10.82
CA VAL A 77 27.52 -3.11 10.87
C VAL A 77 28.16 -3.28 12.25
N ALA A 78 28.63 -2.20 12.89
CA ALA A 78 29.19 -2.26 14.24
C ALA A 78 28.17 -2.70 15.29
N VAL A 79 26.92 -2.23 15.20
CA VAL A 79 25.82 -2.66 16.06
C VAL A 79 25.48 -4.14 15.84
N ALA A 80 25.48 -4.62 14.59
CA ALA A 80 25.28 -6.04 14.29
C ALA A 80 26.39 -6.91 14.90
N PHE A 81 27.66 -6.56 14.70
CA PHE A 81 28.80 -7.32 15.27
C PHE A 81 28.82 -7.30 16.80
N HIS A 82 28.40 -6.20 17.45
CA HIS A 82 28.33 -6.15 18.91
C HIS A 82 27.18 -7.00 19.49
N SER A 83 26.21 -7.41 18.66
CA SER A 83 25.09 -8.28 19.08
C SER A 83 25.41 -9.79 19.02
N GLU A 84 26.54 -10.20 18.43
CA GLU A 84 26.91 -11.62 18.24
C GLU A 84 27.91 -12.17 19.27
N HIS A 85 28.26 -11.41 20.32
CA HIS A 85 29.21 -11.85 21.35
C HIS A 85 28.70 -11.71 22.80
N PRO A 86 27.83 -12.62 23.28
CA PRO A 86 27.74 -12.92 24.70
C PRO A 86 28.96 -13.76 25.13
N GLU A 87 29.64 -13.34 26.20
CA GLU A 87 30.82 -14.08 26.70
C GLU A 87 30.45 -15.47 27.24
N HIS A 88 31.20 -16.49 26.81
CA HIS A 88 31.07 -17.85 27.33
C HIS A 88 31.81 -18.02 28.67
N GLY A 89 31.06 -18.00 29.78
CA GLY A 89 31.52 -18.51 31.06
C GLY A 89 31.47 -20.04 31.11
N ILE A 90 32.61 -20.69 31.41
CA ILE A 90 32.74 -22.15 31.52
C ILE A 90 32.24 -22.62 32.90
N LEU A 91 31.42 -23.68 32.95
CA LEU A 91 31.42 -24.72 34.00
C LEU A 91 30.74 -26.01 33.48
N GLY A 92 31.19 -27.17 33.96
CA GLY A 92 30.99 -28.48 33.31
C GLY A 92 29.77 -29.31 33.75
N PRO A 93 29.68 -30.57 33.29
CA PRO A 93 28.50 -31.41 33.47
C PRO A 93 28.51 -32.24 34.76
N SER A 94 27.41 -32.16 35.51
CA SER A 94 27.04 -33.12 36.57
C SER A 94 25.52 -33.14 36.70
N GLY A 95 24.88 -34.29 36.52
CA GLY A 95 23.43 -34.41 36.64
C GLY A 95 22.97 -34.84 38.03
N GLN A 96 21.67 -34.68 38.31
CA GLN A 96 20.88 -35.59 39.15
C GLN A 96 19.37 -35.30 39.01
N GLU A 97 18.54 -36.24 39.45
CA GLU A 97 17.09 -36.25 39.30
C GLU A 97 16.34 -35.44 40.38
N ASN A 98 15.06 -35.16 40.08
CA ASN A 98 13.88 -35.12 40.97
C ASN A 98 13.41 -33.84 41.70
N SER A 99 12.07 -33.87 41.92
CA SER A 99 11.19 -33.11 42.82
C SER A 99 10.84 -31.64 42.49
N ASP A 100 9.65 -31.49 41.89
CA ASP A 100 8.43 -30.86 42.46
C ASP A 100 8.37 -29.39 42.96
N GLN A 101 7.20 -28.81 42.61
CA GLN A 101 6.43 -27.72 43.22
C GLN A 101 6.69 -26.23 42.88
N GLU A 102 5.73 -25.72 42.08
CA GLU A 102 4.94 -24.49 42.24
C GLU A 102 5.61 -23.11 42.41
N GLY A 103 5.41 -22.27 41.39
CA GLY A 103 5.57 -20.82 41.44
C GLY A 103 4.78 -20.16 40.30
N GLY A 104 3.54 -19.74 40.56
CA GLY A 104 2.61 -19.33 39.51
C GLY A 104 2.97 -18.01 38.83
N SER A 105 3.33 -18.07 37.54
CA SER A 105 3.19 -16.96 36.61
C SER A 105 2.04 -17.26 35.66
N GLN A 106 1.01 -16.42 35.63
CA GLN A 106 -0.04 -16.50 34.62
C GLN A 106 0.51 -15.98 33.30
N THR A 107 1.26 -16.82 32.60
CA THR A 107 1.50 -16.63 31.17
C THR A 107 0.13 -16.60 30.48
N LEU A 108 -0.16 -15.49 29.79
CA LEU A 108 -1.22 -15.49 28.79
C LEU A 108 -0.95 -16.68 27.87
N PRO A 109 -1.93 -17.56 27.59
CA PRO A 109 -1.69 -18.68 26.72
C PRO A 109 -1.19 -18.14 25.38
N GLU A 110 0.03 -18.51 25.00
CA GLU A 110 0.52 -18.20 23.66
C GLU A 110 -0.57 -18.63 22.68
N PRO A 111 -1.03 -17.73 21.79
CA PRO A 111 -2.02 -18.12 20.81
C PRO A 111 -1.40 -19.26 20.02
N VAL A 112 -1.96 -20.46 20.16
CA VAL A 112 -1.52 -21.65 19.42
C VAL A 112 -1.75 -21.34 17.94
N LEU A 113 -0.73 -20.77 17.30
CA LEU A 113 -0.72 -20.52 15.87
C LEU A 113 -0.82 -21.90 15.24
N ASN A 114 -2.01 -22.22 14.75
CA ASN A 114 -2.23 -23.44 14.02
C ASN A 114 -1.20 -23.49 12.88
N LYS A 115 -0.55 -24.65 12.71
CA LYS A 115 0.71 -24.82 11.95
C LYS A 115 0.63 -24.33 10.50
N ASP A 116 -0.58 -24.10 9.99
CA ASP A 116 -0.90 -23.45 8.71
C ASP A 116 -0.36 -22.01 8.52
N TYR A 117 -0.10 -21.24 9.59
CA TYR A 117 0.25 -19.80 9.47
C TYR A 117 1.69 -19.43 9.86
N LEU A 118 2.52 -20.36 10.34
CA LEU A 118 3.94 -20.14 10.66
C LEU A 118 4.86 -20.13 9.42
N GLY A 119 4.39 -19.59 8.29
CA GLY A 119 5.25 -19.36 7.14
C GLY A 119 5.77 -20.61 6.42
N HIS A 120 5.13 -21.77 6.55
CA HIS A 120 5.31 -22.82 5.54
C HIS A 120 4.84 -22.26 4.19
N PRO A 121 5.73 -22.14 3.18
CA PRO A 121 5.31 -21.65 1.89
C PRO A 121 4.27 -22.62 1.34
N ARG A 122 3.02 -22.15 1.22
CA ARG A 122 1.97 -22.86 0.48
C ARG A 122 2.31 -22.75 -1.01
N ALA A 123 3.32 -23.50 -1.41
CA ALA A 123 3.53 -23.93 -2.79
C ALA A 123 2.30 -24.74 -3.17
N LEU A 124 1.26 -24.04 -3.63
CA LEU A 124 0.07 -24.62 -4.23
C LEU A 124 0.44 -25.11 -5.64
N SER A 125 1.42 -26.02 -5.67
CA SER A 125 1.91 -26.72 -6.85
C SER A 125 0.77 -27.56 -7.38
N THR A 126 0.04 -26.99 -8.32
CA THR A 126 -0.70 -27.77 -9.29
C THR A 126 0.30 -28.61 -10.06
N GLN A 127 -0.04 -29.86 -10.40
CA GLN A 127 0.73 -30.72 -11.32
C GLN A 127 0.71 -30.19 -12.79
N TRP A 128 0.55 -28.87 -12.95
CA TRP A 128 0.45 -28.12 -14.19
C TRP A 128 1.64 -27.19 -14.30
N GLY A 129 2.47 -27.39 -15.31
CA GLY A 129 3.35 -26.32 -15.81
C GLY A 129 2.47 -25.29 -16.52
N GLY A 130 2.41 -24.06 -16.00
CA GLY A 130 1.54 -23.01 -16.57
C GLY A 130 1.71 -21.60 -15.99
N GLY A 131 2.15 -21.47 -14.73
CA GLY A 131 2.46 -20.17 -14.14
C GLY A 131 2.59 -20.21 -12.61
N MET A 132 2.92 -19.06 -12.01
CA MET A 132 3.11 -18.90 -10.57
C MET A 132 2.58 -17.54 -10.11
N VAL A 133 2.02 -17.47 -8.91
CA VAL A 133 1.60 -16.22 -8.26
C VAL A 133 2.10 -16.23 -6.81
N ALA A 134 2.81 -15.17 -6.43
CA ALA A 134 3.26 -14.93 -5.07
C ALA A 134 2.73 -13.55 -4.60
N ALA A 135 2.03 -13.54 -3.47
CA ALA A 135 1.45 -12.37 -2.82
C ALA A 135 1.60 -12.50 -1.29
N ASP A 136 1.46 -11.40 -0.55
CA ASP A 136 1.63 -11.40 0.91
C ASP A 136 0.59 -12.25 1.67
N HIS A 137 -0.56 -12.54 1.03
CA HIS A 137 -1.61 -13.37 1.60
C HIS A 137 -2.02 -14.51 0.65
N TRP A 138 -2.03 -15.74 1.18
CA TRP A 138 -2.24 -16.97 0.39
C TRP A 138 -3.59 -17.01 -0.35
N ILE A 139 -4.65 -16.36 0.18
CA ILE A 139 -5.93 -16.23 -0.51
C ILE A 139 -5.76 -15.48 -1.83
N CYS A 140 -4.98 -14.40 -1.86
CA CYS A 140 -4.75 -13.61 -3.07
C CYS A 140 -3.78 -14.27 -4.04
N SER A 141 -2.79 -15.03 -3.53
CA SER A 141 -2.00 -15.96 -4.38
C SER A 141 -2.90 -17.02 -5.03
N ALA A 142 -3.84 -17.59 -4.29
CA ALA A 142 -4.80 -18.56 -4.80
C ALA A 142 -5.78 -17.93 -5.81
N THR A 143 -6.27 -16.71 -5.57
CA THR A 143 -7.11 -15.94 -6.50
C THR A 143 -6.42 -15.72 -7.84
N GLY A 144 -5.17 -15.24 -7.84
CA GLY A 144 -4.40 -15.06 -9.07
C GLY A 144 -4.06 -16.39 -9.75
N ARG A 145 -3.70 -17.44 -8.99
CA ARG A 145 -3.50 -18.80 -9.52
C ARG A 145 -4.74 -19.32 -10.23
N ASP A 146 -5.93 -19.11 -9.68
CA ASP A 146 -7.17 -19.61 -10.28
C ASP A 146 -7.53 -18.83 -11.56
N VAL A 147 -7.16 -17.56 -11.66
CA VAL A 147 -7.18 -16.80 -12.93
C VAL A 147 -6.20 -17.39 -13.97
N LEU A 148 -4.99 -17.79 -13.58
CA LEU A 148 -4.06 -18.48 -14.50
C LEU A 148 -4.59 -19.85 -14.96
N LYS A 149 -5.23 -20.62 -14.07
CA LYS A 149 -5.88 -21.90 -14.44
C LYS A 149 -7.01 -21.74 -15.45
N GLU A 150 -7.73 -20.62 -15.38
CA GLU A 150 -8.77 -20.26 -16.35
C GLU A 150 -8.20 -19.76 -17.70
N GLY A 151 -6.87 -19.76 -17.86
CA GLY A 151 -6.18 -19.35 -19.08
C GLY A 151 -5.91 -17.85 -19.17
N GLY A 152 -6.10 -17.10 -18.07
CA GLY A 152 -5.73 -15.70 -17.99
C GLY A 152 -4.23 -15.47 -18.09
N HIS A 153 -3.83 -14.28 -18.54
CA HIS A 153 -2.44 -13.85 -18.60
C HIS A 153 -1.93 -13.46 -17.20
N ALA A 154 -0.61 -13.27 -17.08
CA ALA A 154 0.01 -12.80 -15.85
C ALA A 154 -0.59 -11.48 -15.33
N VAL A 155 -1.02 -10.58 -16.24
CA VAL A 155 -1.67 -9.31 -15.89
C VAL A 155 -3.09 -9.51 -15.36
N ASP A 156 -3.88 -10.44 -15.92
CA ASP A 156 -5.20 -10.80 -15.36
C ASP A 156 -5.05 -11.28 -13.91
N ALA A 157 -4.07 -12.16 -13.67
CA ALA A 157 -3.78 -12.68 -12.34
C ALA A 157 -3.29 -11.60 -11.38
N ALA A 158 -2.40 -10.70 -11.83
CA ALA A 158 -1.93 -9.57 -11.05
C ALA A 158 -3.07 -8.62 -10.64
N VAL A 159 -3.99 -8.31 -11.55
CA VAL A 159 -5.17 -7.46 -11.26
C VAL A 159 -6.08 -8.11 -10.21
N ALA A 160 -6.44 -9.38 -10.38
CA ALA A 160 -7.27 -10.08 -9.42
C ALA A 160 -6.60 -10.24 -8.04
N THR A 161 -5.27 -10.45 -8.01
CA THR A 161 -4.48 -10.49 -6.79
C THR A 161 -4.39 -9.11 -6.11
N ALA A 162 -4.14 -8.02 -6.84
CA ALA A 162 -4.08 -6.67 -6.28
C ALA A 162 -5.42 -6.24 -5.65
N LEU A 163 -6.54 -6.45 -6.35
CA LEU A 163 -7.88 -6.17 -5.82
C LEU A 163 -8.20 -7.02 -4.58
N CYS A 164 -7.74 -8.27 -4.53
CA CYS A 164 -7.86 -9.12 -3.34
C CYS A 164 -7.02 -8.59 -2.16
N LEU A 165 -5.79 -8.13 -2.41
CA LEU A 165 -4.91 -7.54 -1.39
C LEU A 165 -5.49 -6.24 -0.83
N GLY A 166 -6.08 -5.39 -1.69
CA GLY A 166 -6.79 -4.18 -1.28
C GLY A 166 -8.00 -4.43 -0.37
N VAL A 167 -8.51 -5.67 -0.31
CA VAL A 167 -9.58 -6.08 0.63
C VAL A 167 -9.01 -6.73 1.89
N LEU A 168 -7.97 -7.57 1.79
CA LEU A 168 -7.41 -8.29 2.94
C LEU A 168 -6.44 -7.45 3.77
N SER A 169 -5.52 -6.77 3.10
CA SER A 169 -4.42 -5.95 3.64
C SER A 169 -4.64 -4.45 3.31
N PRO A 170 -5.80 -3.84 3.64
CA PRO A 170 -6.11 -2.45 3.26
C PRO A 170 -5.23 -1.39 3.94
N TYR A 171 -4.42 -1.79 4.92
CA TYR A 171 -3.37 -0.96 5.53
C TYR A 171 -2.09 -0.87 4.68
N SER A 172 -1.96 -1.66 3.61
CA SER A 172 -0.79 -1.69 2.71
C SER A 172 -1.06 -1.13 1.31
N SER A 173 -2.24 -1.40 0.77
CA SER A 173 -2.60 -1.14 -0.64
C SER A 173 -4.11 -1.16 -0.82
N GLY A 174 -4.62 -0.62 -1.92
CA GLY A 174 -6.03 -0.69 -2.28
C GLY A 174 -6.52 0.55 -3.01
N VAL A 175 -7.71 0.45 -3.60
CA VAL A 175 -8.27 1.34 -4.65
C VAL A 175 -8.23 2.87 -4.38
N GLY A 176 -8.00 3.29 -3.14
CA GLY A 176 -7.73 4.68 -2.75
C GLY A 176 -6.27 5.13 -2.84
N GLY A 177 -5.38 4.35 -3.44
CA GLY A 177 -3.95 4.67 -3.64
C GLY A 177 -3.51 4.60 -5.10
N GLY A 178 -2.30 4.08 -5.32
CA GLY A 178 -1.65 3.95 -6.63
C GLY A 178 -0.75 2.72 -6.73
N LEU A 179 -0.24 2.44 -7.93
CA LEU A 179 0.66 1.30 -8.20
C LEU A 179 1.76 1.63 -9.22
N MET A 180 2.75 0.74 -9.31
CA MET A 180 3.62 0.61 -10.49
C MET A 180 3.69 -0.86 -10.89
N MET A 181 3.38 -1.18 -12.15
CA MET A 181 3.40 -2.55 -12.67
C MET A 181 4.44 -2.66 -13.79
N VAL A 182 5.52 -3.42 -13.56
CA VAL A 182 6.47 -3.80 -14.61
C VAL A 182 5.91 -5.01 -15.35
N ILE A 183 5.72 -4.89 -16.66
CA ILE A 183 5.12 -5.93 -17.51
C ILE A 183 6.16 -6.39 -18.53
N LYS A 184 6.42 -7.69 -18.58
CA LYS A 184 7.08 -8.34 -19.71
C LYS A 184 6.02 -9.01 -20.60
N SER A 185 5.91 -8.58 -21.85
CA SER A 185 5.05 -9.22 -22.83
C SER A 185 5.77 -10.41 -23.46
N GLY A 186 5.16 -11.60 -23.42
CA GLY A 186 5.65 -12.80 -24.10
C GLY A 186 5.35 -12.86 -25.61
N VAL A 187 4.62 -11.88 -26.16
CA VAL A 187 4.26 -11.84 -27.59
C VAL A 187 5.38 -11.26 -28.44
N ASN A 188 6.10 -10.29 -27.90
CA ASN A 188 7.13 -9.49 -28.59
C ASN A 188 8.38 -9.27 -27.73
N GLU A 189 8.48 -9.96 -26.57
CA GLU A 189 9.57 -9.83 -25.58
C GLU A 189 9.82 -8.37 -25.10
N SER A 190 8.82 -7.49 -25.23
CA SER A 190 8.92 -6.10 -24.80
C SER A 190 8.67 -5.95 -23.30
N PHE A 191 9.18 -4.85 -22.75
CA PHE A 191 9.01 -4.48 -21.35
C PHE A 191 8.47 -3.06 -21.26
N GLU A 192 7.42 -2.86 -20.46
CA GLU A 192 6.85 -1.55 -20.16
C GLU A 192 6.52 -1.44 -18.67
N VAL A 193 6.26 -0.23 -18.21
CA VAL A 193 5.78 0.07 -16.87
C VAL A 193 4.45 0.79 -16.97
N ILE A 194 3.42 0.26 -16.29
CA ILE A 194 2.22 1.03 -16.00
C ILE A 194 2.47 1.76 -14.68
N ASN A 195 2.71 3.07 -14.76
CA ASN A 195 2.94 3.93 -13.61
C ASN A 195 1.63 4.63 -13.27
N ALA A 196 0.99 4.16 -12.19
CA ALA A 196 -0.20 4.74 -11.60
C ALA A 196 0.11 5.24 -10.19
N ARG A 197 1.27 5.87 -9.99
CA ARG A 197 1.61 6.57 -8.73
C ARG A 197 0.75 7.81 -8.59
N GLU A 198 0.18 8.00 -7.40
CA GLU A 198 -0.71 9.10 -7.04
C GLU A 198 -0.02 10.46 -7.28
N PRO A 199 -0.53 11.31 -8.18
CA PRO A 199 -0.02 12.68 -8.33
C PRO A 199 -0.52 13.55 -7.18
N ALA A 200 0.23 14.61 -6.88
CA ALA A 200 -0.25 15.66 -5.98
C ALA A 200 -1.42 16.42 -6.64
N PRO A 201 -2.46 16.83 -5.87
CA PRO A 201 -3.55 17.66 -6.39
C PRO A 201 -3.04 18.99 -6.94
N ALA A 202 -3.75 19.60 -7.90
CA ALA A 202 -3.37 20.86 -8.52
C ALA A 202 -3.24 22.03 -7.52
N ALA A 203 -3.95 21.97 -6.39
CA ALA A 203 -3.86 22.94 -5.29
C ALA A 203 -2.67 22.71 -4.34
N ALA A 204 -1.90 21.63 -4.49
CA ALA A 204 -0.75 21.33 -3.64
C ALA A 204 0.36 22.38 -3.80
N SER A 205 1.09 22.65 -2.72
CA SER A 205 2.21 23.59 -2.74
C SER A 205 3.39 23.07 -1.94
N ARG A 206 4.62 23.49 -2.31
CA ARG A 206 5.88 23.06 -1.68
C ARG A 206 5.86 23.19 -0.14
N ASP A 207 5.20 24.23 0.36
CA ASP A 207 5.24 24.61 1.77
C ASP A 207 3.94 24.24 2.51
N MET A 208 3.04 23.43 1.94
CA MET A 208 1.70 23.15 2.49
C MET A 208 1.66 22.47 3.87
N PHE A 209 2.74 21.79 4.27
CA PHE A 209 2.89 21.17 5.60
C PHE A 209 3.82 21.98 6.54
N LYS A 210 4.30 23.15 6.11
CA LYS A 210 5.31 23.92 6.85
C LYS A 210 4.72 24.52 8.12
N GLY A 211 5.27 24.13 9.28
CA GLY A 211 4.81 24.59 10.59
C GLY A 211 3.64 23.77 11.16
N MET A 212 3.22 22.70 10.48
CA MET A 212 2.32 21.69 11.03
C MET A 212 3.10 20.62 11.82
N SER A 213 2.39 19.71 12.49
CA SER A 213 3.02 18.54 13.11
C SER A 213 3.52 17.54 12.06
N ALA A 214 4.41 16.62 12.43
CA ALA A 214 4.99 15.66 11.50
C ALA A 214 3.92 14.74 10.87
N GLU A 215 2.89 14.44 11.64
CA GLU A 215 1.77 13.58 11.30
C GLU A 215 0.84 14.22 10.26
N ALA A 216 0.85 15.55 10.07
CA ALA A 216 -0.02 16.23 9.10
C ALA A 216 0.25 15.81 7.64
N SER A 217 1.43 15.25 7.35
CA SER A 217 1.79 14.65 6.05
C SER A 217 1.45 13.15 5.94
N GLN A 218 0.82 12.58 6.97
CA GLN A 218 0.47 11.15 7.08
C GLN A 218 -1.01 10.91 7.41
N ASP A 219 -1.60 11.78 8.24
CA ASP A 219 -2.97 11.69 8.75
C ASP A 219 -3.84 12.86 8.26
N GLY A 220 -5.07 12.54 7.85
CA GLY A 220 -6.09 13.52 7.43
C GLY A 220 -6.11 13.78 5.93
N GLY A 221 -7.14 14.52 5.48
CA GLY A 221 -7.40 14.74 4.05
C GLY A 221 -6.28 15.48 3.32
N LEU A 222 -5.50 16.32 4.02
CA LEU A 222 -4.39 17.08 3.42
C LEU A 222 -3.23 16.19 2.94
N ALA A 223 -3.10 14.98 3.50
CA ALA A 223 -2.12 13.97 3.10
C ALA A 223 -2.59 13.14 1.87
N ILE A 224 -3.85 13.28 1.43
CA ILE A 224 -4.41 12.48 0.33
C ILE A 224 -3.93 13.04 -1.03
N ALA A 225 -3.09 12.24 -1.71
CA ALA A 225 -2.78 12.39 -3.13
C ALA A 225 -3.91 11.80 -4.01
N VAL A 226 -3.91 12.08 -5.31
CA VAL A 226 -5.04 11.70 -6.18
C VAL A 226 -5.05 10.17 -6.44
N PRO A 227 -6.10 9.42 -6.04
CA PRO A 227 -6.12 7.97 -6.17
C PRO A 227 -6.33 7.53 -7.62
N ILE A 228 -5.43 6.71 -8.15
CA ILE A 228 -5.46 6.22 -9.54
C ILE A 228 -5.12 4.72 -9.70
N GLU A 229 -5.02 3.93 -8.63
CA GLU A 229 -4.74 2.48 -8.73
C GLU A 229 -5.72 1.77 -9.68
N LEU A 230 -7.02 2.04 -9.57
CA LEU A 230 -8.04 1.47 -10.45
C LEU A 230 -7.81 1.79 -11.93
N LYS A 231 -7.44 3.03 -12.26
CA LYS A 231 -7.08 3.42 -13.64
C LYS A 231 -5.84 2.66 -14.12
N GLY A 232 -4.85 2.48 -13.24
CA GLY A 232 -3.64 1.68 -13.53
C GLY A 232 -3.96 0.21 -13.80
N LEU A 233 -4.80 -0.42 -12.98
CA LEU A 233 -5.24 -1.81 -13.14
C LEU A 233 -6.06 -2.01 -14.43
N GLU A 234 -6.98 -1.09 -14.74
CA GLU A 234 -7.76 -1.13 -15.98
C GLU A 234 -6.88 -0.89 -17.22
N LEU A 235 -5.92 0.03 -17.16
CA LEU A 235 -4.96 0.25 -18.26
C LEU A 235 -4.09 -0.99 -18.49
N ALA A 236 -3.57 -1.61 -17.43
CA ALA A 236 -2.80 -2.85 -17.55
C ALA A 236 -3.65 -3.98 -18.17
N TRP A 237 -4.88 -4.17 -17.66
CA TRP A 237 -5.82 -5.18 -18.16
C TRP A 237 -6.24 -4.94 -19.61
N SER A 238 -6.56 -3.71 -20.01
CA SER A 238 -6.97 -3.40 -21.38
C SER A 238 -5.86 -3.59 -22.43
N ARG A 239 -4.58 -3.53 -22.00
CA ARG A 239 -3.40 -3.74 -22.85
C ARG A 239 -2.95 -5.20 -22.94
N HIS A 240 -3.04 -5.94 -21.84
CA HIS A 240 -2.39 -7.27 -21.70
C HIS A 240 -3.30 -8.36 -21.13
N GLY A 241 -4.51 -8.03 -20.69
CA GLY A 241 -5.48 -8.97 -20.15
C GLY A 241 -6.13 -9.86 -21.21
N ARG A 242 -6.81 -10.90 -20.74
CA ARG A 242 -7.52 -11.90 -21.57
C ARG A 242 -8.86 -12.31 -20.98
N LEU A 243 -8.98 -12.39 -19.66
CA LEU A 243 -10.27 -12.69 -19.03
C LEU A 243 -11.13 -11.41 -18.90
N PRO A 244 -12.46 -11.52 -18.85
CA PRO A 244 -13.33 -10.34 -18.66
C PRO A 244 -13.04 -9.63 -17.33
N TRP A 245 -12.98 -8.30 -17.33
CA TRP A 245 -12.74 -7.46 -16.14
C TRP A 245 -13.57 -7.88 -14.91
N GLN A 246 -14.87 -8.11 -15.10
CA GLN A 246 -15.79 -8.56 -14.05
C GLN A 246 -15.32 -9.84 -13.34
N ARG A 247 -14.69 -10.78 -14.06
CA ARG A 247 -14.15 -12.02 -13.47
C ARG A 247 -12.98 -11.71 -12.54
N LEU A 248 -12.19 -10.68 -12.80
CA LEU A 248 -11.03 -10.30 -12.00
C LEU A 248 -11.45 -9.58 -10.71
N VAL A 249 -12.49 -8.74 -10.78
CA VAL A 249 -12.98 -7.94 -9.64
C VAL A 249 -13.87 -8.73 -8.68
N ARG A 250 -14.75 -9.60 -9.20
CA ARG A 250 -15.75 -10.36 -8.42
C ARG A 250 -15.19 -11.10 -7.17
N PRO A 251 -14.01 -11.76 -7.20
CA PRO A 251 -13.46 -12.40 -6.00
C PRO A 251 -13.21 -11.42 -4.85
N ALA A 252 -12.71 -10.22 -5.15
CA ALA A 252 -12.47 -9.19 -4.14
C ALA A 252 -13.79 -8.64 -3.59
N ALA A 253 -14.79 -8.38 -4.44
CA ALA A 253 -16.12 -7.97 -3.99
C ALA A 253 -16.78 -9.01 -3.06
N ALA A 254 -16.73 -10.30 -3.43
CA ALA A 254 -17.24 -11.39 -2.60
C ALA A 254 -16.50 -11.51 -1.25
N LEU A 255 -15.18 -11.31 -1.24
CA LEU A 255 -14.36 -11.33 -0.03
C LEU A 255 -14.68 -10.14 0.89
N ALA A 256 -14.84 -8.95 0.33
CA ALA A 256 -15.23 -7.74 1.05
C ALA A 256 -16.64 -7.89 1.69
N ARG A 257 -17.61 -8.45 0.95
CA ARG A 257 -18.98 -8.65 1.44
C ARG A 257 -19.06 -9.66 2.57
N ASN A 258 -18.37 -10.80 2.40
CA ASN A 258 -18.42 -11.89 3.36
C ASN A 258 -17.56 -11.61 4.60
N GLY A 259 -16.52 -10.80 4.47
CA GLY A 259 -15.47 -10.67 5.48
C GLY A 259 -14.62 -11.95 5.55
N TYR A 260 -13.66 -11.97 6.48
CA TYR A 260 -12.65 -13.01 6.56
C TYR A 260 -12.18 -13.24 8.00
N LYS A 261 -11.48 -14.35 8.22
CA LYS A 261 -10.83 -14.63 9.50
C LYS A 261 -9.60 -13.74 9.66
N ALA A 262 -9.45 -13.08 10.81
CA ALA A 262 -8.28 -12.28 11.11
C ALA A 262 -7.00 -13.13 11.10
N TYR A 263 -6.04 -12.74 10.25
CA TYR A 263 -4.75 -13.41 10.06
C TYR A 263 -3.65 -12.69 10.87
N PRO A 264 -2.49 -13.32 11.14
CA PRO A 264 -1.55 -12.85 12.16
C PRO A 264 -1.06 -11.41 11.95
N GLN A 265 -0.76 -11.04 10.70
CA GLN A 265 -0.29 -9.69 10.37
C GLN A 265 -1.37 -8.62 10.57
N LEU A 266 -2.64 -8.90 10.26
CA LEU A 266 -3.75 -7.98 10.57
C LEU A 266 -3.94 -7.82 12.08
N VAL A 267 -3.89 -8.93 12.84
CA VAL A 267 -4.00 -8.89 14.30
C VAL A 267 -2.86 -8.06 14.90
N ARG A 268 -1.63 -8.24 14.41
CA ARG A 268 -0.46 -7.43 14.78
C ARG A 268 -0.71 -5.94 14.51
N VAL A 269 -0.99 -5.57 13.26
CA VAL A 269 -1.19 -4.16 12.84
C VAL A 269 -2.31 -3.49 13.64
N LEU A 270 -3.45 -4.15 13.83
CA LEU A 270 -4.56 -3.60 14.63
C LEU A 270 -4.25 -3.55 16.14
N SER A 271 -3.23 -4.26 16.63
CA SER A 271 -2.78 -4.21 18.03
C SER A 271 -1.68 -3.17 18.29
N GLU A 272 -1.12 -2.55 17.25
CA GLU A 272 -0.15 -1.46 17.41
C GLU A 272 -0.88 -0.21 17.98
N PRO A 273 -0.43 0.38 19.11
CA PRO A 273 -1.22 1.39 19.84
C PRO A 273 -1.60 2.62 19.02
N GLU A 274 -0.71 3.08 18.13
CA GLU A 274 -0.96 4.22 17.23
C GLU A 274 -2.03 3.89 16.19
N ILE A 275 -1.95 2.71 15.57
CA ILE A 275 -2.94 2.23 14.60
C ILE A 275 -4.28 1.99 15.28
N LEU A 276 -4.32 1.36 16.45
CA LEU A 276 -5.56 1.16 17.20
C LEU A 276 -6.21 2.49 17.57
N THR A 277 -5.43 3.49 17.97
CA THR A 277 -5.91 4.85 18.25
C THR A 277 -6.47 5.52 17.00
N ARG A 278 -5.77 5.42 15.85
CA ARG A 278 -6.24 5.92 14.55
C ARG A 278 -7.54 5.24 14.11
N VAL A 279 -7.65 3.91 14.21
CA VAL A 279 -8.87 3.17 13.84
C VAL A 279 -10.03 3.50 14.79
N LYS A 280 -9.80 3.60 16.10
CA LYS A 280 -10.85 4.02 17.07
C LYS A 280 -11.34 5.45 16.85
N ARG A 281 -10.55 6.34 16.23
CA ARG A 281 -10.95 7.73 15.89
C ARG A 281 -12.09 7.78 14.88
N PHE A 282 -12.23 6.77 14.02
CA PHE A 282 -13.22 6.72 12.95
C PHE A 282 -14.21 5.56 13.19
N PRO A 283 -15.44 5.83 13.66
CA PRO A 283 -16.42 4.77 13.96
C PRO A 283 -16.63 3.79 12.80
N SER A 284 -16.67 4.29 11.56
CA SER A 284 -16.79 3.48 10.34
C SER A 284 -15.63 2.51 10.10
N LEU A 285 -14.41 2.83 10.55
CA LEU A 285 -13.27 1.89 10.50
C LEU A 285 -13.29 0.92 11.68
N ALA A 286 -13.66 1.39 12.88
CA ALA A 286 -13.82 0.56 14.06
C ALA A 286 -14.87 -0.54 13.86
N GLU A 287 -16.03 -0.21 13.29
CA GLU A 287 -17.12 -1.16 12.97
C GLU A 287 -16.70 -2.27 12.00
N ILE A 288 -15.82 -1.96 11.03
CA ILE A 288 -15.31 -2.92 10.06
C ILE A 288 -14.25 -3.84 10.69
N PHE A 289 -13.21 -3.24 11.29
CA PHE A 289 -11.98 -3.95 11.62
C PHE A 289 -11.88 -4.41 13.07
N LEU A 290 -12.54 -3.75 14.01
CA LEU A 290 -12.47 -4.06 15.45
C LEU A 290 -13.65 -4.92 15.91
N LYS A 291 -13.61 -5.31 17.19
CA LYS A 291 -14.68 -6.04 17.87
C LYS A 291 -15.21 -5.23 19.05
N PRO A 292 -16.54 -5.13 19.22
CA PRO A 292 -17.12 -4.49 20.39
C PRO A 292 -16.79 -5.30 21.65
N VAL A 293 -16.47 -4.60 22.72
CA VAL A 293 -16.29 -5.13 24.07
C VAL A 293 -17.61 -4.91 24.82
N PRO A 294 -18.30 -5.95 25.31
CA PRO A 294 -19.49 -5.77 26.13
C PRO A 294 -19.12 -5.03 27.42
N VAL A 295 -19.66 -3.82 27.59
CA VAL A 295 -19.53 -3.07 28.84
C VAL A 295 -20.29 -3.85 29.92
N LYS A 296 -19.55 -4.39 30.90
CA LYS A 296 -20.18 -4.98 32.09
C LYS A 296 -20.78 -3.84 32.92
N SER A 297 -22.10 -3.80 33.03
CA SER A 297 -22.76 -2.99 34.06
C SER A 297 -22.31 -3.47 35.44
N SER A 298 -21.84 -2.54 36.27
CA SER A 298 -21.47 -2.85 37.65
C SER A 298 -22.73 -3.27 38.44
N PRO A 299 -22.72 -4.42 39.14
CA PRO A 299 -23.84 -4.82 40.00
C PRO A 299 -23.77 -4.07 41.34
N THR A 300 -23.96 -2.74 41.32
CA THR A 300 -23.88 -1.89 42.53
C THR A 300 -25.08 -0.98 42.80
N ASP A 301 -26.05 -0.86 41.87
CA ASP A 301 -27.28 -0.05 42.10
C ASP A 301 -28.51 -0.85 42.55
N ALA A 302 -28.38 -2.17 42.71
CA ALA A 302 -29.40 -3.01 43.35
C ALA A 302 -29.29 -2.93 44.89
N GLY A 303 -29.22 -1.72 45.44
CA GLY A 303 -28.65 -1.49 46.78
C GLY A 303 -29.27 -0.41 47.67
N SER A 304 -30.29 0.35 47.24
CA SER A 304 -31.12 1.12 48.18
C SER A 304 -32.47 1.56 47.60
N ARG A 305 -33.55 0.85 47.97
CA ARG A 305 -34.90 1.42 48.05
C ARG A 305 -35.44 1.14 49.44
N ASN A 306 -35.21 2.07 50.36
CA ASN A 306 -35.85 2.03 51.66
C ASN A 306 -37.36 2.10 51.47
N VAL A 307 -38.06 1.15 52.09
CA VAL A 307 -39.52 1.17 52.23
C VAL A 307 -39.90 2.32 53.17
N SER A 308 -40.70 3.27 52.68
CA SER A 308 -41.32 4.31 53.50
C SER A 308 -42.59 4.84 52.83
N ASP A 309 -43.73 4.43 53.35
CA ASP A 309 -45.10 4.89 53.08
C ASP A 309 -45.89 4.58 54.39
N PRO A 310 -46.92 5.33 54.83
CA PRO A 310 -47.63 6.41 54.13
C PRO A 310 -47.87 7.73 54.91
N SER A 311 -48.42 8.71 54.19
CA SER A 311 -49.57 9.60 54.57
C SER A 311 -49.37 11.13 54.49
N SER A 312 -50.51 11.82 54.32
CA SER A 312 -50.74 13.25 53.97
C SER A 312 -50.37 13.63 52.52
N LYS A 313 -51.27 13.99 51.59
CA LYS A 313 -52.50 14.82 51.51
C LYS A 313 -52.28 16.30 51.14
N ASP A 314 -53.04 16.68 50.09
CA ASP A 314 -53.60 18.00 49.74
C ASP A 314 -52.73 19.08 49.08
N GLY A 315 -53.19 19.54 47.89
CA GLY A 315 -53.14 20.95 47.48
C GLY A 315 -52.22 21.36 46.31
N PRO A 316 -52.74 21.91 45.19
CA PRO A 316 -51.93 22.37 44.05
C PRO A 316 -51.57 23.87 44.13
N GLY A 317 -50.45 24.26 43.52
CA GLY A 317 -50.02 25.67 43.40
C GLY A 317 -49.34 25.96 42.06
N THR A 318 -49.90 26.88 41.27
CA THR A 318 -49.41 27.32 39.96
C THR A 318 -48.27 28.33 40.05
N GLY A 319 -47.25 28.24 39.19
CA GLY A 319 -46.19 29.24 39.09
C GLY A 319 -45.40 29.20 37.78
N SER A 320 -45.74 30.09 36.85
CA SER A 320 -45.00 30.32 35.60
C SER A 320 -43.65 31.01 35.88
N LYS A 321 -42.62 30.75 35.04
CA LYS A 321 -41.86 31.78 34.30
C LYS A 321 -40.73 31.26 33.41
N ASP A 322 -40.70 31.79 32.19
CA ASP A 322 -39.57 32.33 31.40
C ASP A 322 -38.29 31.48 31.16
N GLY A 323 -38.05 31.15 29.89
CA GLY A 323 -36.77 30.63 29.38
C GLY A 323 -36.87 30.22 27.90
N VAL A 324 -36.39 31.05 26.98
CA VAL A 324 -36.28 30.69 25.55
C VAL A 324 -34.86 30.19 25.32
N ASP A 325 -34.69 28.86 25.37
CA ASP A 325 -33.40 28.22 25.15
C ASP A 325 -33.04 28.16 23.66
N ALA A 326 -31.77 28.46 23.36
CA ALA A 326 -31.19 28.23 22.05
C ALA A 326 -30.87 26.74 21.91
N GLY A 327 -31.59 26.05 21.03
CA GLY A 327 -31.39 24.62 20.76
C GLY A 327 -30.04 24.33 20.12
N SER A 328 -29.08 23.84 20.91
CA SER A 328 -27.96 23.07 20.40
C SER A 328 -28.37 21.60 20.32
N ASP A 329 -28.50 21.05 19.11
CA ASP A 329 -28.75 19.61 18.91
C ASP A 329 -27.61 18.78 19.50
N ALA A 330 -27.84 18.23 20.69
CA ALA A 330 -27.02 17.18 21.25
C ALA A 330 -27.40 15.86 20.56
N SER A 331 -26.56 15.40 19.64
CA SER A 331 -26.73 14.10 19.01
C SER A 331 -26.76 12.98 20.06
N GLU A 332 -27.77 12.12 20.01
CA GLU A 332 -27.90 10.96 20.90
C GLU A 332 -26.70 10.02 20.72
N GLN A 333 -25.72 10.13 21.63
CA GLN A 333 -24.63 9.19 21.71
C GLN A 333 -25.15 7.89 22.35
N GLY A 334 -25.33 6.87 21.51
CA GLY A 334 -25.63 5.51 21.97
C GLY A 334 -24.57 4.98 22.95
N PRO A 335 -24.87 3.89 23.69
CA PRO A 335 -24.02 3.42 24.78
C PRO A 335 -22.57 3.19 24.32
N ALA A 336 -21.63 3.78 25.06
CA ALA A 336 -20.22 3.78 24.73
C ALA A 336 -19.68 2.35 24.56
N THR A 337 -19.52 1.96 23.30
CA THR A 337 -18.98 0.65 22.93
C THR A 337 -17.46 0.76 22.87
N ASP A 338 -16.76 0.18 23.83
CA ASP A 338 -15.31 0.03 23.69
C ASP A 338 -14.98 -1.03 22.62
N TRP A 339 -13.82 -0.90 22.00
CA TRP A 339 -13.38 -1.70 20.87
C TRP A 339 -12.04 -2.37 21.15
N ARG A 340 -11.90 -3.62 20.72
CA ARG A 340 -10.64 -4.36 20.73
C ARG A 340 -10.25 -4.85 19.33
N PRO A 341 -8.97 -5.12 19.05
CA PRO A 341 -8.58 -5.88 17.87
C PRO A 341 -9.27 -7.25 17.80
N PRO A 342 -9.52 -7.80 16.60
CA PRO A 342 -9.97 -9.18 16.45
C PRO A 342 -8.85 -10.14 16.87
N ARG A 343 -9.20 -11.28 17.46
CA ARG A 343 -8.22 -12.34 17.75
C ARG A 343 -7.98 -13.18 16.49
N PHE A 344 -6.81 -13.81 16.39
CA PHE A 344 -6.49 -14.71 15.29
C PHE A 344 -7.61 -15.75 15.08
N GLY A 345 -8.05 -15.90 13.83
CA GLY A 345 -9.14 -16.80 13.46
C GLY A 345 -10.56 -16.26 13.69
N GLU A 346 -10.76 -15.16 14.42
CA GLU A 346 -12.09 -14.52 14.53
C GLU A 346 -12.52 -13.94 13.19
N HIS A 347 -13.78 -14.19 12.80
CA HIS A 347 -14.35 -13.62 11.57
C HIS A 347 -14.65 -12.13 11.75
N CYS A 348 -14.08 -11.27 10.90
CA CYS A 348 -14.13 -9.81 10.99
C CYS A 348 -14.31 -9.15 9.61
N CYS A 349 -14.14 -7.83 9.55
CA CYS A 349 -13.62 -7.17 8.36
C CYS A 349 -14.55 -7.24 7.14
N LYS A 350 -15.86 -7.22 7.40
CA LYS A 350 -16.91 -7.07 6.39
C LYS A 350 -16.92 -5.62 5.89
N GLN A 351 -16.48 -5.43 4.65
CA GLN A 351 -16.35 -4.13 4.00
C GLN A 351 -17.49 -3.99 2.97
N THR A 352 -18.74 -3.94 3.43
CA THR A 352 -19.93 -3.99 2.57
C THR A 352 -19.96 -2.87 1.53
N LYS A 353 -19.69 -1.61 1.94
CA LYS A 353 -19.60 -0.46 1.02
C LYS A 353 -18.51 -0.63 -0.05
N LEU A 354 -17.37 -1.25 0.29
CA LEU A 354 -16.32 -1.58 -0.67
C LEU A 354 -16.75 -2.71 -1.60
N ALA A 355 -17.47 -3.72 -1.08
CA ALA A 355 -17.99 -4.82 -1.89
C ALA A 355 -18.99 -4.33 -2.95
N ASP A 356 -19.86 -3.40 -2.59
CA ASP A 356 -20.86 -2.83 -3.50
C ASP A 356 -20.17 -1.94 -4.55
N THR A 357 -19.17 -1.14 -4.14
CA THR A 357 -18.27 -0.40 -5.05
C THR A 357 -17.54 -1.34 -6.03
N LEU A 358 -16.94 -2.42 -5.54
CA LEU A 358 -16.22 -3.40 -6.36
C LEU A 358 -17.15 -4.18 -7.30
N ASP A 359 -18.36 -4.57 -6.87
CA ASP A 359 -19.32 -5.23 -7.74
C ASP A 359 -19.79 -4.30 -8.86
N ALA A 360 -19.98 -3.01 -8.57
CA ALA A 360 -20.41 -2.04 -9.55
C ALA A 360 -19.28 -1.69 -10.54
N ILE A 361 -18.03 -1.57 -10.08
CA ILE A 361 -16.83 -1.48 -10.95
C ILE A 361 -16.64 -2.76 -11.77
N GLY A 362 -16.96 -3.93 -11.21
CA GLY A 362 -16.90 -5.20 -11.93
C GLY A 362 -17.93 -5.27 -13.06
N GLN A 363 -19.15 -4.78 -12.82
CA GLN A 363 -20.25 -4.76 -13.79
C GLN A 363 -20.13 -3.67 -14.86
N HIS A 364 -19.61 -2.49 -14.48
CA HIS A 364 -19.68 -1.27 -15.27
C HIS A 364 -18.30 -0.63 -15.53
N GLY A 365 -17.20 -1.37 -15.32
CA GLY A 365 -15.82 -0.91 -15.50
C GLY A 365 -15.40 0.22 -14.55
N VAL A 366 -14.21 0.78 -14.73
CA VAL A 366 -13.69 1.90 -13.93
C VAL A 366 -14.27 3.25 -14.41
N GLN A 367 -15.08 3.26 -15.48
CA GLN A 367 -16.04 4.33 -15.76
C GLN A 367 -17.22 4.36 -14.76
N TRP A 368 -17.38 3.30 -13.95
CA TRP A 368 -18.01 3.40 -12.62
C TRP A 368 -17.00 4.02 -11.63
N LEU A 369 -17.45 4.97 -10.82
CA LEU A 369 -16.64 6.06 -10.23
C LEU A 369 -16.27 7.12 -11.27
N TYR A 370 -15.19 6.96 -12.05
CA TYR A 370 -14.57 8.08 -12.78
C TYR A 370 -15.35 8.62 -13.99
N GLY A 371 -16.39 7.93 -14.47
CA GLY A 371 -17.29 8.42 -15.53
C GLY A 371 -18.48 9.27 -15.01
N SER A 372 -18.47 9.69 -13.74
CA SER A 372 -19.63 10.27 -13.08
C SER A 372 -19.27 11.45 -12.19
N ALA A 373 -19.57 12.66 -12.69
CA ALA A 373 -19.34 13.92 -12.00
C ALA A 373 -19.90 13.92 -10.56
N GLU A 374 -21.13 13.45 -10.36
CA GLU A 374 -21.76 13.33 -9.03
C GLU A 374 -20.89 12.55 -8.03
N ARG A 375 -20.39 11.36 -8.40
CA ARG A 375 -19.59 10.52 -7.50
C ARG A 375 -18.19 11.05 -7.27
N LEU A 376 -17.59 11.69 -8.28
CA LEU A 376 -16.30 12.36 -8.12
C LEU A 376 -16.44 13.63 -7.26
N ALA A 377 -17.54 14.35 -7.36
CA ALA A 377 -17.88 15.46 -6.48
C ALA A 377 -18.10 14.98 -5.04
N THR A 378 -18.83 13.88 -4.80
CA THR A 378 -18.96 13.28 -3.47
C THR A 378 -17.60 12.88 -2.89
N LEU A 379 -16.76 12.18 -3.67
CA LEU A 379 -15.43 11.77 -3.21
C LEU A 379 -14.53 12.98 -2.89
N ALA A 380 -14.53 14.01 -3.74
CA ALA A 380 -13.80 15.25 -3.47
C ALA A 380 -14.33 15.97 -2.22
N GLN A 381 -15.65 16.02 -2.03
CA GLN A 381 -16.28 16.61 -0.84
C GLN A 381 -15.91 15.86 0.44
N GLU A 382 -15.89 14.52 0.45
CA GLU A 382 -15.47 13.72 1.60
C GLU A 382 -13.99 13.97 1.95
N ILE A 383 -13.12 14.05 0.93
CA ILE A 383 -11.69 14.38 1.13
C ILE A 383 -11.52 15.81 1.68
N GLN A 384 -12.27 16.77 1.16
CA GLN A 384 -12.24 18.18 1.61
C GLN A 384 -12.81 18.35 3.01
N ALA A 385 -13.87 17.60 3.37
CA ALA A 385 -14.41 17.56 4.73
C ALA A 385 -13.41 16.98 5.75
N ALA A 386 -12.51 16.09 5.29
CA ALA A 386 -11.37 15.63 6.07
C ALA A 386 -10.16 16.60 6.08
N GLY A 387 -10.30 17.82 5.55
CA GLY A 387 -9.25 18.84 5.46
C GLY A 387 -8.35 18.74 4.22
N GLY A 388 -8.75 17.97 3.21
CA GLY A 388 -8.00 17.76 1.97
C GLY A 388 -8.23 18.79 0.88
N ILE A 389 -7.40 18.70 -0.16
CA ILE A 389 -7.34 19.66 -1.28
C ILE A 389 -7.52 18.99 -2.66
N VAL A 390 -7.89 17.71 -2.70
CA VAL A 390 -8.28 17.00 -3.94
C VAL A 390 -9.59 17.62 -4.46
N THR A 391 -9.66 17.87 -5.76
CA THR A 391 -10.85 18.34 -6.46
C THR A 391 -11.42 17.28 -7.41
N GLU A 392 -12.66 17.50 -7.88
CA GLU A 392 -13.24 16.69 -8.96
C GLU A 392 -12.37 16.71 -10.22
N ALA A 393 -11.81 17.88 -10.57
CA ALA A 393 -10.92 18.05 -11.71
C ALA A 393 -9.66 17.18 -11.58
N ASP A 394 -9.05 17.12 -10.39
CA ASP A 394 -7.89 16.25 -10.14
C ASP A 394 -8.23 14.77 -10.42
N LEU A 395 -9.37 14.30 -9.90
CA LEU A 395 -9.84 12.92 -10.07
C LEU A 395 -10.14 12.58 -11.54
N VAL A 396 -10.61 13.54 -12.34
CA VAL A 396 -10.81 13.39 -13.80
C VAL A 396 -9.47 13.35 -14.53
N PHE A 397 -8.61 14.36 -14.32
CA PHE A 397 -7.40 14.58 -15.12
C PHE A 397 -6.22 13.68 -14.77
N ALA A 398 -6.11 13.17 -13.54
CA ALA A 398 -5.04 12.24 -13.18
C ALA A 398 -5.17 10.93 -13.96
N GLN A 399 -4.14 10.55 -14.70
CA GLN A 399 -4.11 9.35 -15.54
C GLN A 399 -2.81 8.56 -15.33
N PRO A 400 -2.83 7.23 -15.40
CA PRO A 400 -1.64 6.40 -15.38
C PRO A 400 -0.79 6.63 -16.65
N LEU A 401 0.52 6.50 -16.51
CA LEU A 401 1.49 6.61 -17.60
C LEU A 401 1.94 5.21 -18.06
N VAL A 402 2.25 5.09 -19.35
CA VAL A 402 2.99 3.94 -19.90
C VAL A 402 4.42 4.41 -20.14
N GLU A 403 5.38 3.82 -19.42
CA GLU A 403 6.78 4.24 -19.42
C GLU A 403 7.71 3.10 -19.87
N ASP A 404 8.84 3.45 -20.47
CA ASP A 404 9.93 2.50 -20.72
C ASP A 404 10.57 2.05 -19.40
N VAL A 405 10.91 0.76 -19.31
CA VAL A 405 11.72 0.25 -18.18
C VAL A 405 13.14 0.81 -18.22
N LEU A 406 13.68 1.14 -17.05
CA LEU A 406 15.10 1.35 -16.87
C LEU A 406 15.81 -0.01 -16.95
N ARG A 407 16.69 -0.18 -17.95
CA ARG A 407 17.46 -1.42 -18.18
C ARG A 407 18.87 -1.27 -17.62
N VAL A 408 19.27 -2.14 -16.68
CA VAL A 408 20.59 -2.08 -16.04
C VAL A 408 21.25 -3.46 -15.97
N GLN A 409 22.42 -3.58 -16.60
CA GLN A 409 23.28 -4.76 -16.44
C GLN A 409 23.95 -4.75 -15.06
N ALA A 410 23.84 -5.87 -14.34
CA ALA A 410 24.53 -6.16 -13.08
C ALA A 410 24.99 -7.63 -13.07
N GLY A 411 26.30 -7.87 -13.18
CA GLY A 411 26.85 -9.22 -13.37
C GLY A 411 26.30 -9.86 -14.65
N SER A 412 25.85 -11.12 -14.58
CA SER A 412 25.20 -11.79 -15.71
C SER A 412 23.73 -11.37 -15.94
N TYR A 413 23.12 -10.59 -15.04
CA TYR A 413 21.69 -10.25 -15.10
C TYR A 413 21.44 -8.89 -15.76
N LEU A 414 20.47 -8.85 -16.65
CA LEU A 414 19.85 -7.61 -17.13
C LEU A 414 18.61 -7.33 -16.29
N LEU A 415 18.68 -6.30 -15.44
CA LEU A 415 17.57 -5.87 -14.61
C LEU A 415 16.67 -4.91 -15.40
N HIS A 416 15.36 -5.16 -15.34
CA HIS A 416 14.32 -4.28 -15.87
C HIS A 416 13.52 -3.73 -14.68
N VAL A 417 13.66 -2.44 -14.39
CA VAL A 417 13.06 -1.79 -13.21
C VAL A 417 12.25 -0.57 -13.62
N PRO A 418 11.28 -0.13 -12.80
CA PRO A 418 10.59 1.13 -13.07
C PRO A 418 11.56 2.32 -12.95
N PRO A 419 11.41 3.34 -13.81
CA PRO A 419 12.20 4.58 -13.72
C PRO A 419 11.82 5.40 -12.47
N PRO A 420 12.55 6.51 -12.18
CA PRO A 420 12.07 7.54 -11.28
C PRO A 420 10.62 7.94 -11.62
N PRO A 421 9.71 8.10 -10.65
CA PRO A 421 9.99 8.33 -9.22
C PRO A 421 10.24 7.07 -8.38
N SER A 422 10.36 5.88 -8.97
CA SER A 422 10.68 4.67 -8.20
C SER A 422 12.13 4.64 -7.70
N SER A 423 12.29 4.30 -6.41
CA SER A 423 13.59 3.97 -5.80
C SER A 423 14.23 2.70 -6.35
N ALA A 424 13.54 1.92 -7.20
CA ALA A 424 14.13 0.77 -7.88
C ALA A 424 15.34 1.16 -8.74
N ALA A 425 15.40 2.39 -9.26
CA ALA A 425 16.59 2.93 -9.91
C ALA A 425 17.82 2.96 -8.98
N VAL A 426 17.65 3.32 -7.71
CA VAL A 426 18.72 3.34 -6.69
C VAL A 426 19.20 1.92 -6.36
N MET A 427 18.29 0.95 -6.31
CA MET A 427 18.62 -0.47 -6.14
C MET A 427 19.57 -0.98 -7.24
N THR A 428 19.44 -0.49 -8.48
CA THR A 428 20.36 -0.90 -9.57
C THR A 428 21.81 -0.46 -9.35
N LEU A 429 22.03 0.68 -8.68
CA LEU A 429 23.37 1.14 -8.30
C LEU A 429 24.00 0.19 -7.28
N ALA A 430 23.24 -0.23 -6.27
CA ALA A 430 23.70 -1.21 -5.28
C ALA A 430 24.07 -2.54 -5.96
N PHE A 431 23.21 -3.08 -6.84
CA PHE A 431 23.54 -4.32 -7.57
C PHE A 431 24.77 -4.18 -8.47
N ARG A 432 24.97 -3.02 -9.12
CA ARG A 432 26.20 -2.77 -9.89
C ARG A 432 27.45 -2.77 -9.03
N ILE A 433 27.42 -2.11 -7.87
CA ILE A 433 28.55 -2.11 -6.92
C ILE A 433 28.84 -3.54 -6.45
N LEU A 434 27.82 -4.28 -6.00
CA LEU A 434 27.98 -5.66 -5.53
C LEU A 434 28.53 -6.59 -6.64
N ALA A 435 28.13 -6.39 -7.90
CA ALA A 435 28.67 -7.13 -9.04
C ALA A 435 30.16 -6.85 -9.30
N THR A 436 30.64 -5.63 -9.06
CA THR A 436 32.10 -5.32 -9.16
C THR A 436 32.94 -5.97 -8.06
N LEU A 437 32.32 -6.36 -6.93
CA LEU A 437 32.99 -7.02 -5.81
C LEU A 437 33.14 -8.54 -6.00
N GLY A 438 32.75 -9.09 -7.16
CA GLY A 438 32.85 -10.52 -7.46
C GLY A 438 31.89 -11.41 -6.66
N LEU A 439 30.91 -10.82 -5.96
CA LEU A 439 29.83 -11.57 -5.31
C LEU A 439 29.02 -12.32 -6.39
N PRO A 440 28.51 -13.54 -6.10
CA PRO A 440 28.02 -14.46 -7.13
C PRO A 440 26.67 -14.05 -7.74
N PHE A 441 26.69 -13.06 -8.63
CA PHE A 441 25.67 -12.82 -9.65
C PHE A 441 25.93 -13.69 -10.89
N SER A 442 26.19 -14.97 -10.65
CA SER A 442 26.38 -16.00 -11.67
C SER A 442 25.59 -17.24 -11.25
N PRO A 443 24.71 -17.79 -12.10
CA PRO A 443 24.09 -19.06 -11.80
C PRO A 443 25.18 -20.14 -11.79
N SER A 444 25.32 -20.85 -10.67
CA SER A 444 25.96 -22.17 -10.70
C SER A 444 25.22 -23.01 -11.75
N PRO A 445 25.92 -23.72 -12.67
CA PRO A 445 25.25 -24.62 -13.59
C PRO A 445 24.45 -25.65 -12.77
N PRO A 446 23.21 -25.99 -13.17
CA PRO A 446 22.42 -26.96 -12.43
C PRO A 446 23.19 -28.28 -12.37
N THR A 447 23.41 -28.79 -11.15
CA THR A 447 24.04 -30.08 -10.94
C THR A 447 23.24 -31.12 -11.72
N PRO A 448 23.86 -31.92 -12.61
CA PRO A 448 23.13 -32.95 -13.34
C PRO A 448 22.48 -33.91 -12.33
N PRO A 449 21.24 -34.38 -12.58
CA PRO A 449 20.56 -35.28 -11.67
C PRO A 449 21.41 -36.53 -11.45
N SER A 450 21.55 -36.94 -10.19
CA SER A 450 22.23 -38.19 -9.83
C SER A 450 21.65 -39.33 -10.66
N PRO A 451 22.47 -40.21 -11.26
CA PRO A 451 21.97 -41.32 -12.05
C PRO A 451 21.06 -42.18 -11.17
N SER A 452 19.85 -42.46 -11.67
CA SER A 452 18.87 -43.31 -10.99
C SER A 452 19.52 -44.64 -10.61
N PRO A 453 19.32 -45.16 -9.38
CA PRO A 453 19.81 -46.48 -9.03
C PRO A 453 19.21 -47.50 -10.01
N SER A 454 20.09 -48.25 -10.68
CA SER A 454 19.69 -49.30 -11.60
C SER A 454 18.81 -50.33 -10.87
N PRO A 455 17.70 -50.81 -11.48
CA PRO A 455 16.79 -51.72 -10.81
C PRO A 455 17.51 -53.00 -10.39
N SER A 456 17.36 -53.35 -9.10
CA SER A 456 17.88 -54.59 -8.54
C SER A 456 17.37 -55.80 -9.34
N PRO A 457 18.21 -56.77 -9.70
CA PRO A 457 17.72 -58.02 -10.27
C PRO A 457 16.85 -58.73 -9.22
N ASN A 458 15.66 -59.19 -9.63
CA ASN A 458 14.80 -59.97 -8.75
C ASN A 458 15.52 -61.27 -8.33
N PRO A 459 15.43 -61.67 -7.05
CA PRO A 459 15.94 -62.97 -6.60
C PRO A 459 15.14 -64.13 -7.24
N PRO A 460 15.74 -65.34 -7.31
CA PRO A 460 15.22 -66.48 -8.08
C PRO A 460 13.95 -67.13 -7.49
#